data_AF-A0A1Q6TWJ5-F1
#
_entry.id   AF-A0A1Q6TWJ5-F1
#
_cell.length_a   1.000
_cell.length_b   1.000
_cell.length_c   1.000
_cell.angle_alpha   90.00
_cell.angle_beta   90.00
_cell.angle_gamma   90.00
#
_symmetry.space_group_name_H-M   'P 1'
#
loop_
_entity.id
_entity.type
_entity.pdbx_description
1 polymer ?
#
loop_
_entity_poly.entity_id
_entity_poly.type
_entity_poly.pdbx_seq_one_letter_code
_entity_poly.pdbx_strand_id
1 'polypeptide(L)'
;MEILSEKDTLIYKYTFDEQVITDDVDGDKVKASLEKSLAQQDATMQNVANSLTSYIDQDPIKVRVEYVDADGTTLCKKEYTSGN
;
A
#
# COMPACT_ATOMS: atom_id res chain seq x y z
N MET A 1 -1.56 -7.49 9.21
CA MET A 1 -1.58 -7.29 7.75
C MET A 1 -2.75 -8.06 7.17
N GLU A 2 -3.58 -7.38 6.39
CA GLU A 2 -4.75 -7.91 5.70
C GLU A 2 -4.53 -7.83 4.19
N ILE A 3 -4.98 -8.85 3.45
CA ILE A 3 -4.96 -8.87 1.99
C ILE A 3 -6.40 -8.84 1.53
N LEU A 4 -6.77 -7.79 0.82
CA LEU A 4 -8.12 -7.55 0.30
C LEU A 4 -8.08 -7.52 -1.23
N SER A 5 -9.21 -7.77 -1.85
CA SER A 5 -9.37 -7.66 -3.31
C SER A 5 -10.59 -6.81 -3.64
N GLU A 6 -10.42 -5.82 -4.50
CA GLU A 6 -11.49 -4.98 -5.02
C GLU A 6 -11.42 -4.96 -6.54
N LYS A 7 -12.26 -5.76 -7.21
CA LYS A 7 -12.33 -5.86 -8.68
C LYS A 7 -10.95 -6.09 -9.32
N ASP A 8 -10.34 -5.02 -9.84
CA ASP A 8 -9.01 -4.97 -10.49
C ASP A 8 -7.86 -4.72 -9.54
N THR A 9 -8.11 -4.55 -8.24
CA THR A 9 -7.11 -4.09 -7.28
C THR A 9 -6.87 -5.12 -6.18
N LEU A 10 -5.63 -5.57 -6.04
CA LEU A 10 -5.15 -6.29 -4.87
C LEU A 10 -4.65 -5.28 -3.83
N ILE A 11 -5.19 -5.30 -2.62
CA ILE A 11 -4.88 -4.33 -1.57
C ILE A 11 -4.14 -5.03 -0.42
N TYR A 12 -2.91 -4.61 -0.15
CA TYR A 12 -2.15 -4.96 1.04
C TYR A 12 -2.35 -3.88 2.09
N LYS A 13 -3.24 -4.16 3.05
CA LYS A 13 -3.55 -3.22 4.13
C LYS A 13 -2.79 -3.61 5.39
N TYR A 14 -1.96 -2.71 5.88
CA TYR A 14 -1.27 -2.84 7.15
C TYR A 14 -1.85 -1.84 8.15
N THR A 15 -2.61 -2.34 9.11
CA THR A 15 -3.09 -1.56 10.25
C THR A 15 -2.09 -1.70 11.39
N PHE A 16 -1.62 -0.59 11.95
CA PHE A 16 -0.76 -0.59 13.13
C PHE A 16 -1.58 -1.01 14.37
N ASP A 17 -0.95 -1.77 15.27
CA ASP A 17 -1.61 -2.24 16.50
C ASP A 17 -1.76 -1.11 17.54
N GLU A 18 -0.85 -0.13 17.51
CA GLU A 18 -0.85 1.05 18.38
C GLU A 18 -0.85 2.32 17.53
N GLN A 19 -1.38 3.43 18.08
CA GLN A 19 -1.38 4.71 17.40
C GLN A 19 0.05 5.19 17.14
N VAL A 20 0.37 5.41 15.87
CA VAL A 20 1.67 5.93 15.44
C VAL A 20 1.65 7.46 15.45
N ILE A 21 0.53 8.07 15.08
CA ILE A 21 0.35 9.52 15.18
C ILE A 21 -0.42 9.83 16.46
N THR A 22 0.30 10.36 17.45
CA THR A 22 -0.25 10.94 18.68
C THR A 22 0.02 12.45 18.70
N ASP A 23 -0.56 13.20 19.65
CA ASP A 23 -0.38 14.66 19.75
C ASP A 23 1.09 15.11 19.81
N ASP A 24 1.97 14.30 20.41
CA ASP A 24 3.41 14.57 20.53
C ASP A 24 4.25 14.09 19.33
N VAL A 25 3.62 13.45 18.33
CA VAL A 25 4.29 12.89 17.16
C VAL A 25 3.98 13.71 15.92
N ASP A 26 5.03 14.10 15.22
CA ASP A 26 4.93 14.77 13.93
C ASP A 26 4.45 13.78 12.86
N GLY A 27 3.14 13.82 12.60
CA GLY A 27 2.49 12.93 11.63
C GLY A 27 3.05 13.03 10.22
N ASP A 28 3.54 14.20 9.80
CA ASP A 28 4.10 14.37 8.46
C ASP A 28 5.45 13.65 8.33
N LYS A 29 6.27 13.63 9.39
CA LYS A 29 7.50 12.83 9.41
C LYS A 29 7.22 11.33 9.37
N VAL A 30 6.19 10.87 10.07
CA VAL A 30 5.76 9.46 10.02
C VAL A 30 5.36 9.10 8.59
N LYS A 31 4.50 9.89 7.96
CA LYS A 31 4.04 9.67 6.57
C LYS A 31 5.20 9.67 5.59
N ALA A 32 6.12 10.64 5.69
CA ALA A 32 7.29 10.70 4.82
C ALA A 32 8.21 9.47 4.97
N SER A 33 8.35 8.93 6.19
CA SER A 33 9.10 7.70 6.44
C SER A 33 8.43 6.47 5.79
N LEU A 34 7.10 6.37 5.89
CA LEU A 34 6.32 5.32 5.25
C LEU A 34 6.39 5.41 3.72
N GLU A 35 6.25 6.61 3.16
CA GLU A 35 6.39 6.86 1.71
C GLU A 35 7.78 6.47 1.20
N LYS A 36 8.84 6.80 1.94
CA LYS A 36 10.20 6.39 1.60
C LYS A 36 10.36 4.87 1.63
N SER A 37 9.76 4.21 2.61
CA SER A 37 9.77 2.74 2.73
C SER A 37 8.99 2.07 1.60
N LEU A 38 7.90 2.68 1.12
CA LEU A 38 7.18 2.25 -0.08
C LEU A 38 8.01 2.46 -1.33
N ALA A 39 8.65 3.62 -1.47
CA ALA A 39 9.50 3.92 -2.62
C ALA A 39 10.64 2.89 -2.79
N GLN A 40 11.20 2.41 -1.68
CA GLN A 40 12.19 1.33 -1.71
C GLN A 40 11.66 -0.01 -2.23
N GLN A 41 10.34 -0.23 -2.13
CA GLN A 41 9.66 -1.45 -2.55
C GLN A 41 8.92 -1.27 -3.89
N ASP A 42 9.02 -0.11 -4.53
CA ASP A 42 8.28 0.21 -5.76
C ASP A 42 8.50 -0.82 -6.85
N ALA A 43 9.76 -1.16 -7.11
CA ALA A 43 10.10 -2.15 -8.13
C ALA A 43 9.49 -3.52 -7.81
N THR A 44 9.48 -3.91 -6.53
CA THR A 44 8.88 -5.17 -6.09
C THR A 44 7.37 -5.17 -6.30
N MET A 45 6.66 -4.12 -5.87
CA MET A 45 5.20 -4.05 -5.99
C MET A 45 4.74 -3.88 -7.44
N GLN A 46 5.49 -3.14 -8.25
CA GLN A 46 5.27 -3.04 -9.69
C GLN A 46 5.44 -4.41 -10.38
N ASN A 47 6.46 -5.18 -9.97
CA ASN A 47 6.64 -6.55 -10.47
C ASN A 47 5.50 -7.48 -10.04
N VAL A 48 4.96 -7.32 -8.83
CA VAL A 48 3.76 -8.06 -8.41
C VAL A 48 2.59 -7.75 -9.33
N ALA A 49 2.28 -6.46 -9.56
CA ALA A 49 1.20 -6.05 -10.46
C ALA A 49 1.39 -6.62 -11.87
N ASN A 50 2.61 -6.52 -12.41
CA ASN A 50 2.96 -7.09 -13.73
C ASN A 50 2.88 -8.62 -13.76
N SER A 51 3.19 -9.32 -12.67
CA SER A 51 3.14 -10.78 -12.63
C SER A 51 1.70 -11.31 -12.57
N LEU A 52 0.79 -10.56 -11.95
CA LEU A 52 -0.61 -10.96 -11.80
C LEU A 52 -1.35 -11.04 -13.14
N THR A 53 -0.92 -10.28 -14.16
CA THR A 53 -1.52 -10.30 -15.50
C THR A 53 -1.33 -11.64 -16.21
N SER A 54 -0.35 -12.46 -15.77
CA SER A 54 -0.16 -13.81 -16.30
C SER A 54 -1.13 -14.83 -15.72
N TYR A 55 -1.81 -14.50 -14.61
CA TYR A 55 -2.71 -15.42 -13.88
C TYR A 55 -4.16 -14.99 -13.93
N ILE A 56 -4.42 -13.70 -14.15
CA ILE A 56 -5.74 -13.11 -14.15
C ILE A 56 -5.95 -12.49 -15.52
N ASP A 57 -7.04 -12.88 -16.19
CA ASP A 57 -7.47 -12.29 -17.48
C ASP A 57 -8.13 -10.93 -17.22
N GLN A 58 -7.32 -10.00 -16.73
CA GLN A 58 -7.70 -8.66 -16.34
C GLN A 58 -6.52 -7.74 -16.63
N ASP A 59 -6.78 -6.67 -17.37
CA ASP A 59 -5.77 -5.67 -17.71
C ASP A 59 -6.44 -4.29 -17.77
N PRO A 60 -6.01 -3.32 -16.94
CA PRO A 60 -4.91 -3.41 -15.98
C PRO A 60 -5.30 -4.09 -14.65
N ILE A 61 -4.31 -4.67 -13.98
CA ILE A 61 -4.36 -5.07 -12.56
C ILE A 61 -3.64 -4.04 -11.74
N LYS A 62 -4.21 -3.70 -10.59
CA LYS A 62 -3.62 -2.77 -9.63
C LYS A 62 -3.20 -3.52 -8.38
N VAL A 63 -2.09 -3.10 -7.81
CA VAL A 63 -1.65 -3.46 -6.47
C VAL A 63 -1.62 -2.19 -5.66
N ARG A 64 -2.33 -2.15 -4.53
CA ARG A 64 -2.32 -1.02 -3.61
C ARG A 64 -1.74 -1.46 -2.28
N VAL A 65 -0.83 -0.68 -1.73
CA VAL A 65 -0.35 -0.83 -0.36
C VAL A 65 -0.91 0.31 0.46
N GLU A 66 -1.55 0.00 1.60
CA GLU A 66 -2.14 0.96 2.51
C GLU A 66 -1.59 0.76 3.92
N TYR A 67 -1.02 1.80 4.50
CA TYR A 67 -0.68 1.88 5.91
C TYR A 67 -1.76 2.66 6.64
N VAL A 68 -2.31 2.07 7.68
CA VAL A 68 -3.44 2.57 8.43
C VAL A 68 -3.07 2.60 9.90
N ASP A 69 -3.34 3.70 10.58
CA ASP A 69 -3.10 3.84 12.00
C ASP A 69 -4.09 2.98 12.82
N ALA A 70 -3.83 2.78 14.10
CA ALA A 70 -4.66 1.93 14.96
C ALA A 70 -6.12 2.42 15.08
N ASP A 71 -6.37 3.71 14.86
CA ASP A 71 -7.71 4.30 14.86
C ASP A 71 -8.45 4.19 13.51
N GLY A 72 -7.81 3.60 12.49
CA GLY A 72 -8.35 3.48 11.14
C GLY A 72 -7.95 4.61 10.18
N THR A 73 -7.20 5.62 10.63
CA THR A 73 -6.74 6.73 9.80
C THR A 73 -5.72 6.23 8.78
N THR A 74 -5.94 6.50 7.49
CA THR A 74 -4.92 6.18 6.46
C THR A 74 -3.71 7.09 6.63
N LEU A 75 -2.56 6.49 6.93
CA LEU A 75 -1.28 7.18 7.06
C LEU A 75 -0.66 7.41 5.70
N CYS A 76 -0.56 6.36 4.90
CA CYS A 76 0.06 6.40 3.58
C CYS A 76 -0.56 5.34 2.67
N LYS A 77 -0.68 5.63 1.38
CA LYS A 77 -1.07 4.63 0.38
C LYS A 77 -0.36 4.85 -0.93
N LYS A 78 -0.07 3.75 -1.63
CA LYS A 78 0.49 3.79 -2.97
C LYS A 78 -0.11 2.71 -3.85
N GLU A 79 -0.35 3.06 -5.10
CA GLU A 79 -0.95 2.19 -6.11
C GLU A 79 0.06 1.95 -7.24
N TYR A 80 0.12 0.71 -7.69
CA TYR A 80 0.95 0.20 -8.77
C TYR A 80 0.04 -0.43 -9.79
N THR A 81 0.19 -0.08 -11.07
CA THR A 81 -0.68 -0.56 -12.14
C THR A 81 0.14 -1.41 -13.09
N SER A 82 -0.36 -2.58 -13.47
CA SER A 82 0.31 -3.44 -14.44
C SER A 82 0.48 -2.74 -15.80
N GLY A 83 1.58 -3.02 -16.48
CA GLY A 83 1.84 -2.47 -17.82
C GLY A 83 2.33 -1.01 -17.85
N ASN A 84 2.71 -0.45 -16.69
CA ASN A 84 3.43 0.83 -16.56
C ASN A 84 4.92 0.70 -16.89
#